data_AF-R1F0A0-F1
#
_entry.id   AF-R1F0A0-F1
#
_cell.length_a   1.000
_cell.length_b   1.000
_cell.length_c   1.000
_cell.angle_alpha   90.00
_cell.angle_beta   90.00
_cell.angle_gamma   90.00
#
_symmetry.space_group_name_H-M   'P 1'
#
loop_
_entity.id
_entity.type
_entity.pdbx_description
1 polymer ?
#
loop_
_entity_poly.entity_id
_entity_poly.type
_entity_poly.pdbx_seq_one_letter_code
_entity_poly.pdbx_strand_id
1 'polypeptide(L)'
;MAVLDEALKPGNVGKIVGVGMDNGTGPWGHGSTSRFKPAYEKAKAAGLMLSAHAGEEEGAACVEMCLDVLKCDRIDHGDAAVVRKLKDRNTPCTVCPISNHRAQIVPRIFCGESPVRAMLEAGLHSDDPAYCAIGTVDERCYACEPQTYDGYVNSAYMRAARDSGTRCVLLAKRSIEACWKLTDAQRAGYLEKLRAYCDGWRPKAAAGRK
;
A
#
# COMPACT_ATOMS: atom_id res chain seq x y z
N MET A 1 19.43 -8.83 -12.99
CA MET A 1 20.19 -9.30 -11.81
C MET A 1 21.17 -8.26 -11.28
N ALA A 2 21.88 -7.49 -12.12
CA ALA A 2 22.89 -6.51 -11.69
C ALA A 2 22.46 -5.57 -10.53
N VAL A 3 21.23 -5.05 -10.54
CA VAL A 3 20.71 -4.20 -9.45
C VAL A 3 20.64 -4.94 -8.11
N LEU A 4 20.17 -6.19 -8.12
CA LEU A 4 20.13 -7.02 -6.91
C LEU A 4 21.55 -7.37 -6.44
N ASP A 5 22.47 -7.64 -7.36
CA ASP A 5 23.86 -7.94 -7.02
C ASP A 5 24.54 -6.74 -6.33
N GLU A 6 24.24 -5.52 -6.78
CA GLU A 6 24.69 -4.29 -6.13
C GLU A 6 24.08 -4.13 -4.73
N ALA A 7 22.76 -4.35 -4.61
CA ALA A 7 22.04 -4.29 -3.34
C ALA A 7 22.61 -5.28 -2.31
N LEU A 8 23.10 -6.44 -2.75
CA LEU A 8 23.63 -7.49 -1.90
C LEU A 8 25.12 -7.36 -1.54
N LYS A 9 25.79 -6.29 -1.98
CA LYS A 9 27.20 -6.07 -1.59
C LYS A 9 27.34 -5.94 -0.06
N PRO A 10 28.47 -6.39 0.53
CA PRO A 10 28.68 -6.34 1.98
C PRO A 10 28.45 -4.96 2.62
N GLY A 11 28.76 -3.87 1.91
CA GLY A 11 28.56 -2.50 2.39
C GLY A 11 27.09 -2.07 2.54
N ASN A 12 26.14 -2.87 2.05
CA ASN A 12 24.70 -2.60 2.08
C ASN A 12 23.93 -3.47 3.09
N VAL A 13 24.62 -4.40 3.76
CA VAL A 13 24.00 -5.26 4.79
C VAL A 13 23.36 -4.39 5.87
N GLY A 14 22.08 -4.67 6.16
CA GLY A 14 21.28 -3.93 7.14
C GLY A 14 20.70 -2.60 6.66
N LYS A 15 21.09 -2.09 5.48
CA LYS A 15 20.51 -0.86 4.88
C LYS A 15 19.29 -1.15 4.02
N ILE A 16 19.25 -2.34 3.42
CA ILE A 16 18.17 -2.77 2.53
C ILE A 16 17.33 -3.80 3.27
N VAL A 17 16.03 -3.51 3.42
CA VAL A 17 15.10 -4.37 4.17
C VAL A 17 14.39 -5.39 3.29
N GLY A 18 14.27 -5.10 2.00
CA GLY A 18 13.53 -5.92 1.05
C GLY A 18 13.73 -5.48 -0.41
N VAL A 19 13.16 -6.27 -1.32
CA VAL A 19 13.10 -6.01 -2.76
C VAL A 19 11.65 -5.99 -3.20
N GLY A 20 11.30 -4.99 -4.01
CA GLY A 20 10.01 -4.88 -4.68
C GLY A 20 10.18 -4.98 -6.20
N MET A 21 9.08 -5.22 -6.88
CA MET A 21 8.96 -5.02 -8.32
C MET A 21 7.78 -4.09 -8.59
N ASP A 22 8.00 -3.15 -9.50
CA ASP A 22 7.01 -2.18 -9.98
C ASP A 22 6.96 -2.20 -11.52
N ASN A 23 6.08 -1.34 -12.07
CA ASN A 23 5.78 -1.18 -13.50
C ASN A 23 4.97 -2.33 -14.12
N GLY A 24 4.23 -2.02 -15.20
CA GLY A 24 3.25 -2.91 -15.81
C GLY A 24 3.86 -4.28 -16.12
N THR A 25 3.22 -5.33 -15.61
CA THR A 25 3.48 -6.74 -15.93
C THR A 25 2.47 -7.28 -16.95
N GLY A 26 1.56 -6.42 -17.42
CA GLY A 26 0.65 -6.65 -18.53
C GLY A 26 1.34 -6.77 -19.91
N PRO A 27 0.56 -6.91 -21.00
CA PRO A 27 1.08 -7.19 -22.35
C PRO A 27 2.01 -6.10 -22.93
N TRP A 28 1.99 -4.88 -22.36
CA TRP A 28 2.87 -3.77 -22.74
C TRP A 28 4.14 -3.66 -21.87
N GLY A 29 4.30 -4.57 -20.89
CA GLY A 29 5.35 -4.60 -19.90
C GLY A 29 6.53 -5.53 -20.18
N HIS A 30 7.35 -5.78 -19.16
CA HIS A 30 8.58 -6.60 -19.24
C HIS A 30 8.30 -8.13 -19.38
N GLY A 31 7.16 -8.57 -19.92
CA GLY A 31 6.78 -9.98 -20.00
C GLY A 31 6.29 -10.57 -18.68
N SER A 32 6.05 -11.89 -18.63
CA SER A 32 5.45 -12.55 -17.46
C SER A 32 6.25 -12.31 -16.18
N THR A 33 5.56 -11.86 -15.13
CA THR A 33 6.02 -11.66 -13.75
C THR A 33 6.85 -12.85 -13.22
N SER A 34 6.56 -14.08 -13.69
CA SER A 34 7.29 -15.30 -13.33
C SER A 34 8.76 -15.32 -13.75
N ARG A 35 9.15 -14.54 -14.76
CA ARG A 35 10.55 -14.45 -15.24
C ARG A 35 11.52 -13.93 -14.17
N PHE A 36 10.99 -13.21 -13.16
CA PHE A 36 11.78 -12.63 -12.09
C PHE A 36 12.01 -13.61 -10.92
N LYS A 37 11.49 -14.84 -10.99
CA LYS A 37 11.69 -15.88 -9.98
C LYS A 37 13.14 -16.05 -9.52
N PRO A 38 14.16 -16.10 -10.41
CA PRO A 38 15.55 -16.22 -9.95
C PRO A 38 16.03 -15.04 -9.10
N ALA A 39 15.52 -13.83 -9.37
CA ALA A 39 15.84 -12.64 -8.57
C ALA A 39 15.21 -12.72 -7.17
N TYR A 40 13.94 -13.12 -7.10
CA TYR A 40 13.23 -13.29 -5.84
C TYR A 40 13.82 -14.42 -4.99
N GLU A 41 14.20 -15.55 -5.59
CA GLU A 41 14.88 -16.64 -4.90
C GLU A 41 16.23 -16.18 -4.31
N LYS A 42 17.00 -15.41 -5.08
CA LYS A 42 18.28 -14.86 -4.61
C LYS A 42 18.07 -13.85 -3.47
N ALA A 43 17.10 -12.94 -3.59
CA ALA A 43 16.77 -11.97 -2.55
C ALA A 43 16.32 -12.68 -1.26
N LYS A 44 15.48 -13.72 -1.39
CA LYS A 44 15.03 -14.55 -0.27
C LYS A 44 16.18 -15.26 0.43
N ALA A 45 17.09 -15.86 -0.35
CA ALA A 45 18.27 -16.54 0.18
C ALA A 45 19.20 -15.57 0.94
N ALA A 46 19.17 -14.29 0.60
CA ALA A 46 19.88 -13.23 1.32
C ALA A 46 19.11 -12.66 2.53
N GLY A 47 17.93 -13.19 2.88
CA GLY A 47 17.14 -12.75 4.03
C GLY A 47 16.40 -11.41 3.84
N LEU A 48 16.26 -10.96 2.59
CA LEU A 48 15.47 -9.78 2.24
C LEU A 48 13.98 -10.13 2.19
N MET A 49 13.14 -9.18 2.60
CA MET A 49 11.69 -9.28 2.44
C MET A 49 11.30 -9.03 0.97
N LEU A 50 10.17 -9.57 0.53
CA LEU A 50 9.75 -9.56 -0.87
C LEU A 50 8.39 -8.87 -1.03
N SER A 51 8.30 -7.87 -1.90
CA SER A 51 7.05 -7.24 -2.33
C SER A 51 6.90 -7.30 -3.84
N ALA A 52 5.70 -7.08 -4.35
CA ALA A 52 5.46 -6.89 -5.78
C ALA A 52 4.18 -6.09 -6.03
N HIS A 53 4.22 -5.18 -6.99
CA HIS A 53 3.01 -4.64 -7.62
C HIS A 53 2.30 -5.77 -8.37
N ALA A 54 1.05 -6.06 -7.98
CA ALA A 54 0.24 -7.08 -8.62
C ALA A 54 -1.25 -6.83 -8.37
N GLY A 55 -2.08 -7.15 -9.36
CA GLY A 55 -3.54 -7.03 -9.25
C GLY A 55 -4.11 -5.68 -9.70
N GLU A 56 -3.24 -4.71 -10.00
CA GLU A 56 -3.64 -3.41 -10.55
C GLU A 56 -4.09 -3.55 -12.02
N GLU A 57 -3.25 -4.05 -12.93
CA GLU A 57 -3.58 -4.20 -14.35
C GLU A 57 -3.87 -5.66 -14.76
N GLU A 58 -3.26 -6.61 -14.08
CA GLU A 58 -3.21 -8.03 -14.46
C GLU A 58 -4.16 -8.92 -13.64
N GLY A 59 -4.82 -8.33 -12.66
CA GLY A 59 -5.82 -8.94 -11.80
C GLY A 59 -5.29 -10.04 -10.86
N ALA A 60 -6.24 -10.76 -10.25
CA ALA A 60 -6.03 -11.80 -9.26
C ALA A 60 -4.94 -12.83 -9.59
N ALA A 61 -4.83 -13.27 -10.85
CA ALA A 61 -3.87 -14.29 -11.26
C ALA A 61 -2.42 -13.85 -11.05
N CYS A 62 -2.11 -12.57 -11.26
CA CYS A 62 -0.79 -12.02 -11.00
C CYS A 62 -0.47 -12.00 -9.50
N VAL A 63 -1.45 -11.62 -8.66
CA VAL A 63 -1.30 -11.68 -7.20
C VAL A 63 -1.00 -13.10 -6.75
N GLU A 64 -1.72 -14.10 -7.25
CA GLU A 64 -1.49 -15.51 -6.91
C GLU A 64 -0.09 -15.97 -7.31
N MET A 65 0.37 -15.60 -8.51
CA MET A 65 1.72 -15.89 -8.97
C MET A 65 2.78 -15.25 -8.05
N CYS A 66 2.58 -14.01 -7.62
CA CYS A 66 3.49 -13.33 -6.70
C CYS A 66 3.57 -14.04 -5.34
N LEU A 67 2.44 -14.54 -4.82
CA LEU A 67 2.39 -15.28 -3.57
C LEU A 67 2.99 -16.69 -3.69
N ASP A 68 2.61 -17.43 -4.74
CA ASP A 68 2.89 -18.86 -4.85
C ASP A 68 4.23 -19.15 -5.51
N VAL A 69 4.66 -18.32 -6.47
CA VAL A 69 5.91 -18.51 -7.22
C VAL A 69 7.02 -17.61 -6.68
N LEU A 70 6.77 -16.30 -6.58
CA LEU A 70 7.78 -15.35 -6.12
C LEU A 70 7.92 -15.33 -4.59
N LYS A 71 6.97 -15.92 -3.87
CA LYS A 71 6.95 -16.03 -2.41
C LYS A 71 6.97 -14.66 -1.71
N CYS A 72 6.22 -13.69 -2.26
CA CYS A 72 6.13 -12.34 -1.71
C CYS A 72 5.59 -12.35 -0.28
N ASP A 73 6.20 -11.55 0.58
CA ASP A 73 5.80 -11.29 1.97
C ASP A 73 4.73 -10.18 2.05
N ARG A 74 4.60 -9.37 1.00
CA ARG A 74 3.62 -8.30 0.84
C ARG A 74 3.20 -8.18 -0.63
N ILE A 75 1.96 -7.74 -0.88
CA ILE A 75 1.46 -7.41 -2.22
C ILE A 75 1.15 -5.93 -2.27
N ASP A 76 1.55 -5.25 -3.34
CA ASP A 76 1.23 -3.86 -3.58
C ASP A 76 0.10 -3.77 -4.62
N HIS A 77 -0.92 -2.95 -4.34
CA HIS A 77 -2.24 -2.83 -5.00
C HIS A 77 -3.25 -3.94 -4.67
N GLY A 78 -2.97 -5.17 -5.08
CA GLY A 78 -3.86 -6.32 -4.92
C GLY A 78 -5.12 -6.30 -5.79
N ASP A 79 -6.00 -7.30 -5.59
CA ASP A 79 -7.25 -7.49 -6.30
C ASP A 79 -8.36 -7.92 -5.32
N ALA A 80 -9.58 -7.43 -5.51
CA ALA A 80 -10.72 -7.73 -4.64
C ALA A 80 -11.04 -9.23 -4.56
N ALA A 81 -10.83 -9.99 -5.65
CA ALA A 81 -11.11 -11.41 -5.72
C ALA A 81 -10.17 -12.27 -4.85
N VAL A 82 -8.98 -11.76 -4.49
CA VAL A 82 -7.98 -12.50 -3.69
C VAL A 82 -7.88 -12.01 -2.24
N VAL A 83 -8.73 -11.07 -1.83
CA VAL A 83 -8.71 -10.51 -0.48
C VAL A 83 -8.77 -11.59 0.61
N ARG A 84 -9.69 -12.55 0.46
CA ARG A 84 -9.85 -13.64 1.43
C ARG A 84 -8.57 -14.46 1.55
N LYS A 85 -7.91 -14.75 0.44
CA LYS A 85 -6.65 -15.51 0.40
C LYS A 85 -5.52 -14.74 1.08
N LEU A 86 -5.40 -13.43 0.82
CA LEU A 86 -4.42 -12.57 1.48
C LEU A 86 -4.63 -12.54 3.00
N LYS A 87 -5.89 -12.43 3.43
CA LYS A 87 -6.26 -12.49 4.86
C LYS A 87 -5.93 -13.84 5.50
N ASP A 88 -6.29 -14.95 4.85
CA ASP A 88 -6.04 -16.31 5.36
C ASP A 88 -4.54 -16.59 5.50
N ARG A 89 -3.72 -15.97 4.65
CA ARG A 89 -2.24 -16.04 4.71
C ARG A 89 -1.60 -15.00 5.62
N ASN A 90 -2.39 -14.10 6.20
CA ASN A 90 -1.91 -12.91 6.92
C ASN A 90 -0.85 -12.13 6.10
N THR A 91 -1.03 -12.07 4.78
CA THR A 91 -0.16 -11.34 3.87
C THR A 91 -0.65 -9.90 3.77
N PRO A 92 0.17 -8.91 4.18
CA PRO A 92 -0.18 -7.53 4.00
C PRO A 92 -0.36 -7.23 2.52
N CYS A 93 -1.46 -6.56 2.21
CA CYS A 93 -1.69 -5.97 0.89
C CYS A 93 -1.69 -4.48 1.08
N THR A 94 -1.12 -3.76 0.15
CA THR A 94 -1.09 -2.33 0.17
C THR A 94 -1.99 -1.81 -0.94
N VAL A 95 -2.65 -0.66 -0.76
CA VAL A 95 -3.63 -0.15 -1.73
C VAL A 95 -3.44 1.34 -1.94
N CYS A 96 -3.41 1.78 -3.20
CA CYS A 96 -3.10 3.15 -3.62
C CYS A 96 -4.26 3.78 -4.45
N PRO A 97 -5.39 4.18 -3.84
CA PRO A 97 -6.60 4.60 -4.56
C PRO A 97 -6.39 5.69 -5.63
N ILE A 98 -5.44 6.61 -5.40
CA ILE A 98 -5.15 7.72 -6.30
C ILE A 98 -4.33 7.26 -7.52
N SER A 99 -3.42 6.29 -7.34
CA SER A 99 -2.67 5.67 -8.44
C SER A 99 -3.62 4.95 -9.38
N ASN A 100 -4.49 4.10 -8.85
CA ASN A 100 -5.41 3.28 -9.64
C ASN A 100 -6.34 4.12 -10.53
N HIS A 101 -6.65 5.35 -10.13
CA HIS A 101 -7.43 6.29 -10.96
C HIS A 101 -6.62 7.05 -11.98
N ARG A 102 -5.39 7.46 -11.63
CA ARG A 102 -4.47 8.07 -12.60
C ARG A 102 -4.11 7.06 -13.69
N ALA A 103 -4.00 5.78 -13.35
CA ALA A 103 -3.88 4.66 -14.28
C ALA A 103 -5.19 4.32 -15.03
N GLN A 104 -6.30 5.04 -14.77
CA GLN A 104 -7.63 4.85 -15.35
C GLN A 104 -8.28 3.48 -15.08
N ILE A 105 -7.76 2.71 -14.11
CA ILE A 105 -8.26 1.39 -13.73
C ILE A 105 -9.53 1.51 -12.89
N VAL A 106 -9.56 2.52 -12.01
CA VAL A 106 -10.77 2.90 -11.27
C VAL A 106 -11.31 4.21 -11.86
N PRO A 107 -12.38 4.16 -12.68
CA PRO A 107 -12.87 5.34 -13.41
C PRO A 107 -13.36 6.45 -12.48
N ARG A 108 -13.72 6.14 -11.23
CA ARG A 108 -14.15 7.11 -10.23
C ARG A 108 -13.67 6.73 -8.83
N ILE A 109 -12.70 7.46 -8.27
CA ILE A 109 -12.23 7.21 -6.88
C ILE A 109 -13.31 7.57 -5.85
N PHE A 110 -14.24 8.47 -6.19
CA PHE A 110 -14.96 9.29 -5.21
C PHE A 110 -16.48 9.07 -5.14
N CYS A 111 -16.97 7.89 -5.51
CA CYS A 111 -18.42 7.61 -5.57
C CYS A 111 -18.90 6.42 -4.74
N GLY A 112 -18.10 5.94 -3.78
CA GLY A 112 -18.48 4.84 -2.89
C GLY A 112 -18.32 3.43 -3.49
N GLU A 113 -18.08 3.31 -4.79
CA GLU A 113 -17.82 2.06 -5.52
C GLU A 113 -16.33 1.65 -5.53
N SER A 114 -15.49 2.30 -4.72
CA SER A 114 -14.06 2.02 -4.67
C SER A 114 -13.79 0.60 -4.14
N PRO A 115 -13.08 -0.27 -4.89
CA PRO A 115 -12.75 -1.62 -4.42
C PRO A 115 -11.89 -1.57 -3.14
N VAL A 116 -11.20 -0.45 -2.91
CA VAL A 116 -10.42 -0.19 -1.69
C VAL A 116 -11.28 -0.30 -0.43
N ARG A 117 -12.54 0.14 -0.47
CA ARG A 117 -13.44 0.02 0.68
C ARG A 117 -13.70 -1.45 1.02
N ALA A 118 -14.08 -2.26 0.04
CA ALA A 118 -14.32 -3.68 0.23
C ALA A 118 -13.05 -4.42 0.69
N MET A 119 -11.89 -4.03 0.15
CA MET A 119 -10.57 -4.53 0.55
C MET A 119 -10.24 -4.20 2.01
N LEU A 120 -10.46 -2.95 2.45
CA LEU A 120 -10.25 -2.52 3.84
C LEU A 120 -11.25 -3.18 4.81
N GLU A 121 -12.54 -3.25 4.46
CA GLU A 121 -13.57 -3.92 5.26
C GLU A 121 -13.26 -5.42 5.42
N ALA A 122 -12.71 -6.04 4.39
CA ALA A 122 -12.32 -7.44 4.44
C ALA A 122 -10.97 -7.67 5.16
N GLY A 123 -10.24 -6.61 5.51
CA GLY A 123 -9.09 -6.64 6.42
C GLY A 123 -7.73 -6.49 5.75
N LEU A 124 -7.67 -5.96 4.52
CA LEU A 124 -6.40 -5.63 3.86
C LEU A 124 -5.78 -4.35 4.44
N HIS A 125 -4.47 -4.24 4.26
CA HIS A 125 -3.64 -3.18 4.84
C HIS A 125 -3.52 -2.01 3.84
N SER A 126 -2.97 -0.88 4.27
CA SER A 126 -2.62 0.23 3.36
C SER A 126 -1.11 0.45 3.39
N ASP A 127 -0.50 0.77 2.24
CA ASP A 127 0.96 0.98 2.07
C ASP A 127 1.40 2.21 2.86
N ASP A 128 1.17 3.33 2.20
CA ASP A 128 1.74 4.64 2.37
C ASP A 128 0.80 5.53 1.56
N PRO A 129 -0.35 5.97 2.11
CA PRO A 129 -1.14 7.02 1.47
C PRO A 129 -0.32 8.31 1.26
N ALA A 130 0.89 8.39 1.85
CA ALA A 130 1.90 9.41 1.65
C ALA A 130 2.47 9.54 0.22
N TYR A 131 2.62 8.44 -0.53
CA TYR A 131 3.52 8.45 -1.70
C TYR A 131 2.87 8.95 -3.02
N CYS A 132 1.55 9.17 -3.06
CA CYS A 132 0.83 9.48 -4.30
C CYS A 132 0.68 10.98 -4.63
N ALA A 133 1.62 11.83 -4.24
CA ALA A 133 1.52 13.28 -4.46
C ALA A 133 2.75 13.97 -5.07
N ILE A 134 3.61 13.24 -5.78
CA ILE A 134 4.53 13.89 -6.72
C ILE A 134 3.79 14.07 -8.06
N GLY A 135 3.28 15.28 -8.29
CA GLY A 135 2.76 15.71 -9.60
C GLY A 135 1.38 16.34 -9.52
N THR A 136 1.25 17.50 -10.15
CA THR A 136 0.04 18.32 -10.32
C THR A 136 -1.23 17.48 -10.42
N VAL A 137 -2.09 17.62 -9.42
CA VAL A 137 -3.46 17.13 -9.46
C VAL A 137 -4.15 17.81 -10.66
N ASP A 138 -4.66 17.01 -11.60
CA ASP A 138 -5.53 17.45 -12.70
C ASP A 138 -6.71 18.30 -12.15
N GLU A 139 -7.19 19.26 -12.95
CA GLU A 139 -8.42 20.05 -12.72
C GLU A 139 -9.61 19.18 -12.26
N ARG A 140 -9.70 17.92 -12.71
CA ARG A 140 -10.74 16.96 -12.28
C ARG A 140 -10.61 16.51 -10.82
N CYS A 141 -9.40 16.49 -10.27
CA CYS A 141 -9.17 16.26 -8.84
C CYS A 141 -9.40 17.54 -8.01
N TYR A 142 -9.12 18.72 -8.58
CA TYR A 142 -9.38 20.02 -7.96
C TYR A 142 -10.87 20.36 -7.83
N ALA A 143 -11.71 19.85 -8.74
CA ALA A 143 -13.15 20.14 -8.76
C ALA A 143 -13.90 19.67 -7.49
N CYS A 144 -13.30 18.83 -6.65
CA CYS A 144 -13.96 18.29 -5.45
C CYS A 144 -13.72 19.10 -4.16
N GLU A 145 -12.63 19.86 -4.03
CA GLU A 145 -12.41 20.88 -2.97
C GLU A 145 -10.96 21.44 -3.05
N PRO A 146 -10.73 22.67 -3.54
CA PRO A 146 -9.41 23.28 -3.63
C PRO A 146 -8.74 23.61 -2.30
N GLN A 147 -9.48 23.57 -1.18
CA GLN A 147 -9.08 24.15 0.10
C GLN A 147 -8.54 23.12 1.11
N THR A 148 -8.67 21.81 0.84
CA THR A 148 -8.36 20.74 1.80
C THR A 148 -7.37 19.70 1.29
N TYR A 149 -6.98 19.77 0.00
CA TYR A 149 -6.05 18.82 -0.61
C TYR A 149 -4.68 19.49 -0.83
N ASP A 150 -3.77 19.27 0.12
CA ASP A 150 -2.40 19.80 0.11
C ASP A 150 -1.37 18.84 -0.51
N GLY A 151 -1.79 17.65 -0.94
CA GLY A 151 -0.90 16.60 -1.43
C GLY A 151 0.00 15.99 -0.36
N TYR A 152 -0.22 16.26 0.93
CA TYR A 152 0.54 15.64 2.01
C TYR A 152 -0.16 14.42 2.59
N VAL A 153 0.64 13.55 3.23
CA VAL A 153 0.25 12.29 3.88
C VAL A 153 -1.10 12.37 4.62
N ASN A 154 -1.33 13.47 5.35
CA ASN A 154 -2.55 13.67 6.12
C ASN A 154 -3.81 13.82 5.26
N SER A 155 -3.77 14.54 4.14
CA SER A 155 -4.95 14.71 3.27
C SER A 155 -5.33 13.38 2.60
N ALA A 156 -4.35 12.56 2.24
CA ALA A 156 -4.59 11.21 1.72
C ALA A 156 -5.21 10.26 2.77
N TYR A 157 -4.70 10.26 4.02
CA TYR A 157 -5.30 9.47 5.12
C TYR A 157 -6.73 9.91 5.43
N MET A 158 -6.96 11.23 5.57
CA MET A 158 -8.28 11.79 5.88
C MET A 158 -9.30 11.49 4.79
N ARG A 159 -8.88 11.53 3.53
CA ARG A 159 -9.74 11.22 2.40
C ARG A 159 -10.00 9.72 2.24
N ALA A 160 -8.98 8.89 2.36
CA ALA A 160 -9.15 7.43 2.38
C ALA A 160 -10.13 7.00 3.48
N ALA A 161 -10.02 7.59 4.67
CA ALA A 161 -10.96 7.36 5.77
C ALA A 161 -12.39 7.82 5.45
N ARG A 162 -12.56 9.03 4.93
CA ARG A 162 -13.87 9.56 4.51
C ARG A 162 -14.53 8.66 3.46
N ASP A 163 -13.79 8.30 2.41
CA ASP A 163 -14.34 7.65 1.23
C ASP A 163 -14.58 6.15 1.45
N SER A 164 -13.74 5.48 2.25
CA SER A 164 -13.95 4.08 2.64
C SER A 164 -14.89 3.92 3.84
N GLY A 165 -15.25 4.99 4.55
CA GLY A 165 -15.93 4.91 5.85
C GLY A 165 -15.05 4.32 6.97
N THR A 166 -13.76 4.05 6.70
CA THR A 166 -12.78 3.58 7.69
C THR A 166 -12.26 4.74 8.53
N ARG A 167 -11.75 4.48 9.73
CA ARG A 167 -11.10 5.50 10.56
C ARG A 167 -9.62 5.61 10.16
N CYS A 168 -9.08 6.82 9.99
CA CYS A 168 -7.63 7.03 9.70
C CYS A 168 -6.72 6.26 10.67
N VAL A 169 -7.15 6.17 11.93
CA VAL A 169 -6.47 5.44 13.00
C VAL A 169 -6.35 3.94 12.70
N LEU A 170 -7.35 3.32 12.07
CA LEU A 170 -7.26 1.92 11.67
C LEU A 170 -6.22 1.74 10.57
N LEU A 171 -6.18 2.63 9.57
CA LEU A 171 -5.15 2.61 8.53
C LEU A 171 -3.75 2.74 9.13
N ALA A 172 -3.53 3.72 10.01
CA ALA A 172 -2.26 3.91 10.70
C ALA A 172 -1.85 2.67 11.54
N LYS A 173 -2.79 2.08 12.28
CA LYS A 173 -2.57 0.84 13.02
C LYS A 173 -2.11 -0.28 12.09
N ARG A 174 -2.79 -0.48 10.96
CA ARG A 174 -2.48 -1.55 10.00
C ARG A 174 -1.12 -1.35 9.32
N SER A 175 -0.73 -0.11 9.03
CA SER A 175 0.61 0.19 8.50
C SER A 175 1.71 -0.14 9.52
N ILE A 176 1.50 0.12 10.81
CA ILE A 176 2.44 -0.29 11.88
C ILE A 176 2.55 -1.82 11.96
N GLU A 177 1.42 -2.53 11.87
CA GLU A 177 1.38 -3.99 11.91
C GLU A 177 2.08 -4.62 10.69
N ALA A 178 1.94 -4.03 9.51
CA ALA A 178 2.53 -4.51 8.26
C ALA A 178 4.01 -4.11 8.09
N CYS A 179 4.52 -3.17 8.89
CA CYS A 179 5.87 -2.64 8.75
C CYS A 179 6.94 -3.71 9.00
N TRP A 180 7.85 -3.86 8.04
CA TRP A 180 8.95 -4.82 8.12
C TRP A 180 10.03 -4.39 9.10
N LYS A 181 10.71 -5.38 9.67
CA LYS A 181 11.90 -5.24 10.54
C LYS A 181 11.67 -4.41 11.83
N LEU A 182 10.41 -4.12 12.20
CA LEU A 182 10.10 -3.71 13.56
C LEU A 182 10.21 -4.90 14.51
N THR A 183 10.93 -4.72 15.62
CA THR A 183 10.84 -5.64 16.75
C THR A 183 9.46 -5.53 17.40
N ASP A 184 9.05 -6.56 18.14
CA ASP A 184 7.77 -6.55 18.85
C ASP A 184 7.66 -5.39 19.84
N ALA A 185 8.78 -5.03 20.50
CA ALA A 185 8.85 -3.88 21.39
C ALA A 185 8.67 -2.55 20.64
N GLN A 186 9.32 -2.38 19.48
CA GLN A 186 9.14 -1.19 18.64
C GLN A 186 7.70 -1.07 18.15
N ARG A 187 7.13 -2.18 17.65
CA ARG A 187 5.74 -2.23 17.16
C ARG A 187 4.77 -1.86 18.28
N ALA A 188 4.91 -2.48 19.46
CA ALA A 188 4.10 -2.17 20.63
C ALA A 188 4.22 -0.68 21.04
N GLY A 189 5.43 -0.13 21.02
CA GLY A 189 5.66 1.29 21.32
C GLY A 189 4.94 2.24 20.34
N TYR A 190 4.92 1.94 19.04
CA TYR A 190 4.18 2.74 18.06
C TYR A 190 2.67 2.60 18.21
N LEU A 191 2.18 1.38 18.48
CA LEU A 191 0.77 1.14 18.73
C LEU A 191 0.27 1.87 19.99
N GLU A 192 1.07 1.92 21.04
CA GLU A 192 0.73 2.67 22.26
C GLU A 192 0.72 4.18 22.03
N LYS A 193 1.66 4.72 21.25
CA LYS A 193 1.63 6.14 20.83
C LYS A 193 0.35 6.47 20.06
N LEU A 194 -0.05 5.60 19.14
CA LEU A 194 -1.29 5.76 18.37
C LEU A 194 -2.52 5.73 19.28
N ARG A 195 -2.56 4.79 20.25
CA ARG A 195 -3.62 4.72 21.25
C ARG A 195 -3.69 5.98 22.10
N ALA A 196 -2.57 6.42 22.67
CA ALA A 196 -2.49 7.62 23.50
C ALA A 196 -2.95 8.88 22.74
N TYR A 197 -2.60 9.00 21.46
CA TYR A 197 -3.10 10.07 20.60
C TYR A 197 -4.63 10.04 20.49
N CYS A 198 -5.22 8.85 20.30
CA CYS A 198 -6.67 8.71 20.21
C CYS A 198 -7.39 9.04 21.52
N ASP A 199 -6.85 8.61 22.66
CA ASP A 199 -7.42 8.86 23.99
C ASP A 199 -7.39 10.36 24.33
N GLY A 200 -6.33 11.06 23.91
CA GLY A 200 -6.18 12.51 24.06
C GLY A 200 -6.93 13.33 23.03
N TRP A 201 -7.47 12.73 21.96
CA TRP A 201 -8.08 13.47 20.86
C TRP A 201 -9.39 14.13 21.28
N ARG A 202 -9.56 15.39 20.89
CA ARG A 202 -10.80 16.14 21.05
C ARG A 202 -11.16 16.76 19.69
N PRO A 203 -12.42 16.66 19.22
CA PRO A 203 -12.82 17.37 18.02
C PRO A 203 -12.64 18.88 18.24
N LYS A 204 -12.08 19.59 17.25
CA LYS A 204 -12.12 21.05 17.28
C LYS A 204 -13.60 21.46 17.41
N ALA A 205 -13.91 22.31 18.38
CA ALA A 205 -15.24 22.90 18.49
C ALA A 205 -15.62 23.46 17.12
N ALA A 206 -16.80 23.09 16.61
CA ALA A 206 -17.27 23.59 15.34
C ALA A 206 -17.26 25.11 15.43
N ALA A 207 -16.32 25.77 14.75
CA ALA A 207 -16.35 27.22 14.60
C ALA A 207 -17.72 27.51 13.98
N GLY A 208 -18.57 28.22 14.74
CA GLY A 208 -19.93 28.48 14.33
C GLY A 208 -19.94 29.01 12.90
N ARG A 209 -20.57 28.28 12.00
CA ARG A 209 -20.90 28.80 10.67
C ARG A 209 -21.85 29.96 10.94
N LYS A 210 -21.32 31.18 10.91
CA LYS A 210 -22.12 32.39 10.77
C LYS A 210 -22.42 32.60 9.30
#